data_AF-A0A367ZIJ7-F1
#
_entry.id   AF-A0A367ZIJ7-F1
#
_cell.length_a   1.000
_cell.length_b   1.000
_cell.length_c   1.000
_cell.angle_alpha   90.00
_cell.angle_beta   90.00
_cell.angle_gamma   90.00
#
_symmetry.space_group_name_H-M   'P 1'
#
loop_
_entity.id
_entity.type
_entity.pdbx_description
1 polymer ?
#
loop_
_entity_poly.entity_id
_entity_poly.type
_entity_poly.pdbx_seq_one_letter_code
_entity_poly.pdbx_strand_id
1 'polypeptide(L)'
;MPAWQVGDAWVVEARYRNLARGEDAWLPPIRWRFHVRSAREVDGEPCFLVHVVPLGRPDLKVQAVLWLAQRDLRPVRVIDVFPLRGVATARRREFDPQRLTPLFPEGALIPYALPLFPLAAPARTTGPTVVVGEKSVAVASTTFVDRVSQTWSRTPRGFIVDLDDGQPGGSIRQEWRKGLPWAVWQIGRAMEVRLVEPAPEEERR
;
A
#
# COMPACT_ATOMS: atom_id res chain seq x y z
N MET A 1 3.20 14.37 -2.74
CA MET A 1 4.05 13.18 -2.61
C MET A 1 4.62 13.20 -1.20
N PRO A 2 4.67 12.05 -0.52
CA PRO A 2 5.51 11.88 0.67
C PRO A 2 6.96 12.25 0.36
N ALA A 3 7.64 12.94 1.26
CA ALA A 3 9.03 13.37 1.08
C ALA A 3 9.98 12.38 1.77
N TRP A 4 9.90 11.11 1.38
CA TRP A 4 10.66 10.03 2.02
C TRP A 4 12.16 10.16 1.82
N GLN A 5 12.90 9.74 2.84
CA GLN A 5 14.35 9.58 2.85
C GLN A 5 14.73 8.22 3.44
N VAL A 6 15.95 7.76 3.14
CA VAL A 6 16.48 6.54 3.76
C VAL A 6 16.61 6.76 5.27
N GLY A 7 16.10 5.82 6.05
CA GLY A 7 16.00 5.92 7.50
C GLY A 7 14.63 6.38 8.01
N ASP A 8 13.77 6.94 7.14
CA ASP A 8 12.41 7.29 7.54
C ASP A 8 11.63 6.03 7.94
N ALA A 9 10.88 6.16 9.03
CA ALA A 9 9.98 5.13 9.49
C ALA A 9 8.67 5.74 10.00
N TRP A 10 7.59 4.99 9.85
CA TRP A 10 6.28 5.36 10.37
C TRP A 10 5.51 4.11 10.79
N VAL A 11 4.51 4.32 11.64
CA VAL A 11 3.65 3.25 12.14
C VAL A 11 2.22 3.51 11.70
N VAL A 12 1.58 2.47 11.22
CA VAL A 12 0.14 2.49 10.97
C VAL A 12 -0.54 1.44 11.82
N GLU A 13 -1.72 1.75 12.34
CA GLU A 13 -2.57 0.81 13.05
C GLU A 13 -3.67 0.33 12.10
N ALA A 14 -3.77 -0.98 11.89
CA ALA A 14 -4.78 -1.59 11.03
C ALA A 14 -5.75 -2.45 11.85
N ARG A 15 -7.05 -2.27 11.63
CA ARG A 15 -8.13 -3.11 12.14
C ARG A 15 -8.74 -3.89 10.99
N TYR A 16 -9.09 -5.14 11.24
CA TYR A 16 -9.60 -6.06 10.23
C TYR A 16 -10.97 -6.56 10.62
N ARG A 17 -11.89 -6.64 9.65
CA ARG A 17 -13.20 -7.26 9.86
C ARG A 17 -13.04 -8.76 10.01
N ASN A 18 -13.73 -9.33 10.99
CA ASN A 18 -13.82 -10.77 11.17
C ASN A 18 -14.94 -11.33 10.26
N LEU A 19 -14.59 -11.57 9.00
CA LEU A 19 -15.54 -12.06 7.99
C LEU A 19 -16.11 -13.46 8.30
N ALA A 20 -15.46 -14.23 9.19
CA ALA A 20 -15.88 -15.58 9.55
C ALA A 20 -17.00 -15.61 10.62
N ARG A 21 -17.25 -14.52 11.35
CA ARG A 21 -18.20 -14.50 12.48
C ARG A 21 -19.54 -13.82 12.19
N GLY A 22 -19.81 -13.42 10.95
CA GLY A 22 -20.96 -12.58 10.63
C GLY A 22 -20.71 -11.12 11.07
N GLU A 23 -21.34 -10.21 10.36
CA GLU A 23 -20.94 -8.80 10.25
C GLU A 23 -20.92 -8.06 11.61
N ASP A 24 -19.86 -7.24 11.81
CA ASP A 24 -19.56 -6.30 12.91
C ASP A 24 -18.53 -6.68 14.00
N ALA A 25 -17.93 -7.86 13.97
CA ALA A 25 -16.77 -8.11 14.83
C ALA A 25 -15.46 -7.62 14.18
N TRP A 26 -14.81 -6.63 14.79
CA TRP A 26 -13.44 -6.24 14.43
C TRP A 26 -12.42 -7.05 15.24
N LEU A 27 -11.35 -7.50 14.59
CA LEU A 27 -10.20 -8.08 15.28
C LEU A 27 -9.43 -6.98 16.05
N PRO A 28 -8.67 -7.35 17.09
CA PRO A 28 -7.72 -6.44 17.72
C PRO A 28 -6.78 -5.82 16.68
N PRO A 29 -6.44 -4.52 16.81
CA PRO A 29 -5.59 -3.84 15.86
C PRO A 29 -4.20 -4.47 15.77
N ILE A 30 -3.61 -4.41 14.59
CA ILE A 30 -2.21 -4.76 14.34
C ILE A 30 -1.49 -3.49 13.94
N ARG A 31 -0.41 -3.16 14.64
CA ARG A 31 0.47 -2.04 14.28
C ARG A 31 1.54 -2.54 13.32
N TRP A 32 1.76 -1.80 12.24
CA TRP A 32 2.71 -2.10 11.19
C TRP A 32 3.72 -0.98 11.09
N ARG A 33 5.00 -1.33 11.19
CA ARG A 33 6.09 -0.41 10.91
C ARG A 33 6.47 -0.49 9.46
N PHE A 34 6.48 0.66 8.82
CA PHE A 34 7.10 0.89 7.52
C PHE A 34 8.46 1.54 7.77
N HIS A 35 9.50 1.08 7.08
CA HIS A 35 10.84 1.64 7.20
C HIS A 35 11.50 1.68 5.82
N VAL A 36 11.88 2.87 5.38
CA VAL A 36 12.69 3.09 4.17
C VAL A 36 14.13 2.65 4.46
N ARG A 37 14.42 1.37 4.20
CA ARG A 37 15.71 0.75 4.56
C ARG A 37 16.87 1.22 3.68
N SER A 38 16.59 1.45 2.41
CA SER A 38 17.61 1.89 1.45
C SER A 38 16.96 2.47 0.20
N ALA A 39 17.78 3.14 -0.61
CA ALA A 39 17.45 3.49 -1.99
C ALA A 39 18.37 2.69 -2.92
N ARG A 40 17.81 2.06 -3.96
CA ARG A 40 18.55 1.26 -4.94
C ARG A 40 17.92 1.41 -6.32
N GLU A 41 18.73 1.27 -7.35
CA GLU A 41 18.25 1.17 -8.72
C GLU A 41 17.78 -0.26 -9.02
N VAL A 42 16.65 -0.39 -9.72
CA VAL A 42 16.14 -1.65 -10.26
C VAL A 42 15.80 -1.41 -11.73
N ASP A 43 16.49 -2.10 -12.63
CA ASP A 43 16.28 -2.00 -14.08
C ASP A 43 16.30 -0.54 -14.60
N GLY A 44 17.21 0.29 -14.09
CA GLY A 44 17.32 1.70 -14.47
C GLY A 44 16.41 2.66 -13.69
N GLU A 45 15.53 2.17 -12.83
CA GLU A 45 14.59 2.98 -12.04
C GLU A 45 15.08 3.13 -10.58
N PRO A 46 15.39 4.35 -10.10
CA PRO A 46 15.68 4.60 -8.70
C PRO A 46 14.47 4.29 -7.82
N CYS A 47 14.62 3.37 -6.88
CA CYS A 47 13.56 2.90 -6.01
C CYS A 47 13.89 3.12 -4.53
N PHE A 48 12.88 3.42 -3.73
CA PHE A 48 12.90 3.18 -2.29
C PHE A 48 12.64 1.69 -2.01
N LEU A 49 13.38 1.13 -1.06
CA LEU A 49 13.13 -0.19 -0.50
C LEU A 49 12.50 -0.02 0.87
N VAL A 50 11.19 -0.26 0.95
CA VAL A 50 10.39 -0.12 2.16
C VAL A 50 10.11 -1.48 2.76
N HIS A 51 10.54 -1.70 4.00
CA HIS A 51 10.25 -2.93 4.74
C HIS A 51 9.04 -2.69 5.65
N VAL A 52 8.06 -3.57 5.56
CA VAL A 52 6.83 -3.52 6.35
C VAL A 52 6.75 -4.74 7.26
N VAL A 53 6.71 -4.50 8.57
CA VAL A 53 6.68 -5.57 9.60
C VAL A 53 5.66 -5.27 10.69
N PRO A 54 5.05 -6.29 11.30
CA PRO A 54 4.17 -6.09 12.44
C PRO A 54 5.00 -5.74 13.69
N LEU A 55 4.46 -4.87 14.54
CA LEU A 55 5.03 -4.49 15.83
C LEU A 55 4.31 -5.23 16.96
N GLY A 56 5.06 -5.58 18.02
CA GLY A 56 4.52 -6.25 19.22
C GLY A 56 3.90 -7.63 18.98
N ARG A 57 4.03 -8.19 17.78
CA ARG A 57 3.39 -9.44 17.34
C ARG A 57 4.41 -10.43 16.78
N PRO A 58 5.30 -10.99 17.62
CA PRO A 58 6.31 -11.94 17.18
C PRO A 58 5.71 -13.25 16.65
N ASP A 59 4.45 -13.54 16.99
CA ASP A 59 3.64 -14.63 16.46
C ASP A 59 3.28 -14.42 14.98
N LEU A 60 3.12 -13.18 14.55
CA LEU A 60 2.74 -12.86 13.18
C LEU A 60 3.97 -12.86 12.27
N LYS A 61 4.25 -14.03 11.68
CA LYS A 61 5.40 -14.24 10.77
C LYS A 61 5.15 -13.74 9.34
N VAL A 62 4.52 -12.58 9.20
CA VAL A 62 4.26 -11.97 7.89
C VAL A 62 4.95 -10.62 7.78
N GLN A 63 5.43 -10.29 6.58
CA GLN A 63 6.10 -9.02 6.28
C GLN A 63 6.04 -8.76 4.78
N ALA A 64 6.25 -7.51 4.37
CA ALA A 64 6.38 -7.15 2.97
C ALA A 64 7.65 -6.33 2.73
N VAL A 65 8.22 -6.50 1.54
CA VAL A 65 9.25 -5.60 1.03
C VAL A 65 8.74 -4.98 -0.25
N LEU A 66 8.73 -3.64 -0.30
CA LEU A 66 8.20 -2.86 -1.41
C LEU A 66 9.36 -2.13 -2.09
N TRP A 67 9.48 -2.29 -3.41
CA TRP A 67 10.34 -1.47 -4.25
C TRP A 67 9.44 -0.49 -4.97
N LEU A 68 9.55 0.78 -4.59
CA LEU A 68 8.68 1.85 -5.05
C LEU A 68 9.53 2.90 -5.77
N ALA A 69 9.20 3.25 -7.01
CA ALA A 69 9.96 4.24 -7.77
C ALA A 69 9.95 5.59 -7.03
N GLN A 70 11.10 6.26 -6.92
CA GLN A 70 11.20 7.50 -6.14
C GLN A 70 10.41 8.66 -6.76
N ARG A 71 10.18 8.61 -8.08
CA ARG A 71 9.51 9.68 -8.84
C ARG A 71 8.02 9.81 -8.51
N ASP A 72 7.33 8.69 -8.40
CA ASP A 72 5.87 8.61 -8.37
C ASP A 72 5.31 7.57 -7.39
N LEU A 73 6.18 6.88 -6.66
CA LEU A 73 5.88 5.77 -5.74
C LEU A 73 5.12 4.59 -6.37
N ARG A 74 5.15 4.45 -7.71
CA ARG A 74 4.62 3.25 -8.34
C ARG A 74 5.40 2.01 -7.90
N PRO A 75 4.75 0.85 -7.74
CA PRO A 75 5.44 -0.39 -7.44
C PRO A 75 6.26 -0.82 -8.65
N VAL A 76 7.50 -1.20 -8.40
CA VAL A 76 8.37 -1.92 -9.35
C VAL A 76 8.39 -3.40 -8.98
N ARG A 77 8.48 -3.68 -7.68
CA ARG A 77 8.44 -5.04 -7.12
C ARG A 77 7.79 -5.04 -5.75
N VAL A 78 7.04 -6.08 -5.45
CA VAL A 78 6.51 -6.37 -4.13
C VAL A 78 6.85 -7.81 -3.76
N ILE A 79 7.36 -8.02 -2.55
CA ILE A 79 7.60 -9.35 -1.99
C ILE A 79 6.82 -9.47 -0.70
N ASP A 80 5.79 -10.30 -0.71
CA ASP A 80 5.02 -10.68 0.47
C ASP A 80 5.64 -11.95 1.06
N VAL A 81 6.02 -11.93 2.34
CA VAL A 81 6.54 -13.09 3.08
C VAL A 81 5.51 -13.51 4.11
N PHE A 82 5.17 -14.79 4.14
CA PHE A 82 4.16 -15.36 5.04
C PHE A 82 4.44 -16.84 5.30
N PRO A 83 3.95 -17.40 6.43
CA PRO A 83 4.07 -18.83 6.68
C PRO A 83 3.06 -19.61 5.85
N LEU A 84 3.51 -20.64 5.15
CA LEU A 84 2.65 -21.63 4.50
C LEU A 84 3.00 -23.01 5.04
N ARG A 85 2.06 -23.65 5.76
CA ARG A 85 2.27 -24.96 6.39
C ARG A 85 3.53 -25.01 7.28
N GLY A 86 3.81 -23.94 8.01
CA GLY A 86 4.96 -23.82 8.91
C GLY A 86 6.28 -23.42 8.23
N VAL A 87 6.32 -23.32 6.90
CA VAL A 87 7.52 -22.91 6.14
C VAL A 87 7.39 -21.44 5.71
N ALA A 88 8.45 -20.66 5.90
CA ALA A 88 8.50 -19.29 5.40
C ALA A 88 8.46 -19.29 3.87
N THR A 89 7.42 -18.67 3.31
CA THR A 89 7.18 -18.59 1.87
C THR A 89 7.19 -17.13 1.43
N ALA A 90 7.68 -16.86 0.22
CA ALA A 90 7.67 -15.54 -0.38
C ALA A 90 6.89 -15.57 -1.70
N ARG A 91 5.94 -14.65 -1.86
CA ARG A 91 5.25 -14.37 -3.13
C ARG A 91 5.81 -13.07 -3.68
N ARG A 92 6.42 -13.13 -4.87
CA ARG A 92 6.96 -11.97 -5.58
C ARG A 92 6.01 -11.54 -6.69
N ARG A 93 5.71 -10.24 -6.73
CA ARG A 93 5.01 -9.56 -7.81
C ARG A 93 5.95 -8.57 -8.45
N GLU A 94 6.09 -8.67 -9.76
CA GLU A 94 6.87 -7.74 -10.59
C GLU A 94 5.90 -6.91 -11.41
N PHE A 95 6.19 -5.62 -11.47
CA PHE A 95 5.39 -4.62 -12.15
C PHE A 95 6.17 -4.10 -13.35
N ASP A 96 5.46 -3.77 -14.42
CA ASP A 96 6.07 -3.16 -15.59
C ASP A 96 6.52 -1.73 -15.24
N PRO A 97 7.83 -1.43 -15.29
CA PRO A 97 8.36 -0.11 -14.92
C PRO A 97 8.01 0.97 -15.95
N GLN A 98 7.42 0.66 -17.10
CA GLN A 98 6.88 1.69 -18.00
C GLN A 98 5.42 2.01 -17.68
N ARG A 99 4.75 1.14 -16.92
CA ARG A 99 3.35 1.25 -16.57
C ARG A 99 3.17 2.02 -15.26
N LEU A 100 2.22 2.94 -15.23
CA LEU A 100 1.88 3.72 -14.04
C LEU A 100 0.71 3.06 -13.33
N THR A 101 0.96 2.10 -12.45
CA THR A 101 -0.11 1.36 -11.74
C THR A 101 -0.09 1.67 -10.24
N PRO A 102 -1.22 2.10 -9.62
CA PRO A 102 -1.30 2.22 -8.16
C PRO A 102 -1.07 0.86 -7.49
N LEU A 103 -0.54 0.86 -6.28
CA LEU A 103 -0.34 -0.39 -5.52
C LEU A 103 -1.63 -0.73 -4.77
N PHE A 104 -2.24 -1.85 -5.13
CA PHE A 104 -3.40 -2.40 -4.44
C PHE A 104 -3.04 -3.73 -3.73
N PRO A 105 -3.30 -3.86 -2.41
CA PRO A 105 -2.95 -5.05 -1.62
C PRO A 105 -4.08 -6.09 -1.67
N GLU A 106 -4.35 -6.66 -2.86
CA GLU A 106 -5.45 -7.62 -3.04
C GLU A 106 -5.35 -8.80 -2.05
N GLY A 107 -6.34 -8.92 -1.17
CA GLY A 107 -6.42 -9.99 -0.17
C GLY A 107 -5.25 -10.04 0.84
N ALA A 108 -4.35 -9.06 0.84
CA ALA A 108 -3.18 -9.05 1.70
C ALA A 108 -3.53 -8.52 3.10
N LEU A 109 -2.97 -9.17 4.12
CA LEU A 109 -3.10 -8.69 5.50
C LEU A 109 -2.37 -7.35 5.71
N ILE A 110 -1.34 -7.07 4.93
CA ILE A 110 -0.43 -5.94 5.16
C ILE A 110 -0.98 -4.67 4.49
N PRO A 111 -1.12 -3.54 5.21
CA PRO A 111 -1.83 -2.35 4.72
C PRO A 111 -0.96 -1.42 3.86
N TYR A 112 -0.41 -1.91 2.75
CA TYR A 112 0.50 -1.12 1.89
C TYR A 112 -0.15 -0.52 0.63
N ALA A 113 -1.47 -0.29 0.62
CA ALA A 113 -2.10 0.36 -0.54
C ALA A 113 -1.51 1.76 -0.74
N LEU A 114 -1.09 2.08 -1.97
CA LEU A 114 -0.47 3.35 -2.30
C LEU A 114 -0.97 3.88 -3.64
N PRO A 115 -1.39 5.16 -3.70
CA PRO A 115 -1.70 5.80 -4.95
C PRO A 115 -0.41 6.20 -5.68
N LEU A 116 -0.57 6.51 -6.96
CA LEU A 116 0.46 7.17 -7.74
C LEU A 116 0.56 8.65 -7.36
N PHE A 117 1.79 9.14 -7.30
CA PHE A 117 2.11 10.54 -7.07
C PHE A 117 2.78 11.18 -8.31
N PRO A 118 2.75 12.51 -8.44
CA PRO A 118 1.98 13.46 -7.64
C PRO A 118 0.46 13.31 -7.92
N LEU A 119 -0.37 13.44 -6.87
CA LEU A 119 -1.83 13.38 -7.03
C LEU A 119 -2.32 14.52 -7.94
N ALA A 120 -1.82 15.75 -7.79
CA ALA A 120 -2.25 16.88 -8.61
C ALA A 120 -1.12 17.88 -8.87
N ALA A 121 -1.19 18.55 -10.03
CA ALA A 121 -0.58 19.87 -10.21
C ALA A 121 -1.41 20.93 -9.46
N PRO A 122 -0.82 22.07 -9.00
CA PRO A 122 -1.47 23.01 -8.08
C PRO A 122 -2.82 23.57 -8.52
N ALA A 123 -3.12 23.58 -9.82
CA ALA A 123 -4.28 24.22 -10.42
C ALA A 123 -5.56 23.34 -10.51
N ARG A 124 -5.48 22.03 -10.27
CA ARG A 124 -6.65 21.13 -10.40
C ARG A 124 -7.23 20.76 -9.03
N THR A 125 -8.55 20.89 -8.90
CA THR A 125 -9.32 20.54 -7.69
C THR A 125 -9.77 19.08 -7.67
N THR A 126 -9.96 18.49 -8.86
CA THR A 126 -10.23 17.06 -9.07
C THR A 126 -9.37 16.53 -10.21
N GLY A 127 -9.03 15.25 -10.13
CA GLY A 127 -8.20 14.57 -11.12
C GLY A 127 -8.96 13.63 -12.03
N PRO A 128 -8.39 13.33 -13.21
CA PRO A 128 -8.91 12.25 -14.04
C PRO A 128 -8.70 10.90 -13.34
N THR A 129 -9.53 9.92 -13.69
CA THR A 129 -9.30 8.52 -13.34
C THR A 129 -8.01 8.05 -14.04
N VAL A 130 -6.97 7.74 -13.26
CA VAL A 130 -5.82 7.02 -13.80
C VAL A 130 -6.18 5.55 -13.78
N VAL A 131 -6.53 5.01 -14.95
CA VAL A 131 -6.92 3.60 -15.14
C VAL A 131 -5.74 2.87 -15.73
N VAL A 132 -5.03 2.06 -14.94
CA VAL A 132 -3.87 1.35 -15.44
C VAL A 132 -3.81 -0.04 -14.81
N GLY A 133 -3.89 -1.05 -15.67
CA GLY A 133 -3.93 -2.43 -15.20
C GLY A 133 -2.64 -2.93 -14.55
N GLU A 134 -2.79 -3.92 -13.69
CA GLU A 134 -1.77 -4.90 -13.40
C GLU A 134 -1.80 -5.93 -14.55
N LYS A 135 -0.62 -6.28 -15.04
CA LYS A 135 -0.26 -7.49 -15.80
C LYS A 135 -1.38 -8.33 -16.44
N SER A 136 -1.32 -8.52 -17.76
CA SER A 136 -2.10 -9.53 -18.46
C SER A 136 -1.66 -10.96 -18.09
N VAL A 137 -2.57 -11.81 -17.63
CA VAL A 137 -2.36 -13.26 -17.67
C VAL A 137 -3.09 -13.77 -18.91
N ALA A 138 -2.33 -14.26 -19.88
CA ALA A 138 -2.89 -15.00 -21.00
C ALA A 138 -3.17 -16.44 -20.54
N VAL A 139 -4.43 -16.80 -20.37
CA VAL A 139 -4.86 -18.19 -20.19
C VAL A 139 -5.77 -18.54 -21.35
N ALA A 140 -5.38 -19.54 -22.14
CA ALA A 140 -6.20 -20.09 -23.24
C ALA A 140 -6.88 -19.01 -24.11
N SER A 141 -6.11 -18.08 -24.68
CA SER A 141 -6.58 -16.96 -25.54
C SER A 141 -7.41 -15.87 -24.86
N THR A 142 -7.63 -15.93 -23.55
CA THR A 142 -8.25 -14.84 -22.77
C THR A 142 -7.18 -14.07 -22.00
N THR A 143 -7.19 -12.74 -22.16
CA THR A 143 -6.33 -11.83 -21.41
C THR A 143 -7.13 -11.24 -20.26
N PHE A 144 -6.78 -11.60 -19.02
CA PHE A 144 -7.33 -10.95 -17.83
C PHE A 144 -6.44 -9.76 -17.48
N VAL A 145 -7.03 -8.57 -17.36
CA VAL A 145 -6.34 -7.35 -16.94
C VAL A 145 -6.90 -6.99 -15.58
N ASP A 146 -6.13 -7.20 -14.51
CA ASP A 146 -6.46 -6.64 -13.21
C ASP A 146 -6.40 -5.12 -13.36
N ARG A 147 -7.48 -4.40 -13.06
CA ARG A 147 -7.57 -2.96 -13.33
C ARG A 147 -7.65 -2.22 -12.01
N VAL A 148 -6.53 -1.61 -11.59
CA VAL A 148 -6.58 -0.62 -10.52
C VAL A 148 -6.80 0.76 -11.13
N SER A 149 -7.85 1.43 -10.68
CA SER A 149 -8.18 2.80 -11.02
C SER A 149 -7.98 3.70 -9.81
N GLN A 150 -7.53 4.92 -10.04
CA GLN A 150 -7.33 5.92 -9.01
C GLN A 150 -8.08 7.21 -9.37
N THR A 151 -8.83 7.76 -8.42
CA THR A 151 -9.39 9.12 -8.50
C THR A 151 -9.00 9.91 -7.25
N TRP A 152 -9.06 11.24 -7.33
CA TRP A 152 -8.75 12.08 -6.18
C TRP A 152 -9.50 13.42 -6.22
N SER A 153 -9.68 13.99 -5.03
CA SER A 153 -10.21 15.33 -4.81
C SER A 153 -9.36 16.08 -3.79
N ARG A 154 -9.21 17.39 -3.98
CA ARG A 154 -8.47 18.25 -3.04
C ARG A 154 -9.37 18.62 -1.86
N THR A 155 -8.80 18.66 -0.66
CA THR A 155 -9.43 19.17 0.56
C THR A 155 -8.61 20.35 1.10
N PRO A 156 -9.13 21.14 2.05
CA PRO A 156 -8.36 22.19 2.71
C PRO A 156 -7.07 21.69 3.38
N ARG A 157 -7.03 20.41 3.77
CA ARG A 157 -5.92 19.79 4.50
C ARG A 157 -5.03 18.90 3.62
N GLY A 158 -5.44 18.59 2.40
CA GLY A 158 -4.71 17.67 1.52
C GLY A 158 -5.57 17.10 0.39
N PHE A 159 -5.66 15.77 0.30
CA PHE A 159 -6.36 15.06 -0.76
C PHE A 159 -7.15 13.87 -0.21
N ILE A 160 -8.33 13.60 -0.77
CA ILE A 160 -8.97 12.29 -0.68
C ILE A 160 -8.66 11.54 -1.96
N VAL A 161 -8.24 10.28 -1.82
CA VAL A 161 -7.89 9.41 -2.93
C VAL A 161 -8.72 8.13 -2.84
N ASP A 162 -9.33 7.74 -3.94
CA ASP A 162 -10.06 6.48 -4.08
C ASP A 162 -9.29 5.58 -5.04
N LEU A 163 -9.01 4.35 -4.60
CA LEU A 163 -8.44 3.26 -5.39
C LEU A 163 -9.51 2.18 -5.57
N ASP A 164 -9.68 1.66 -6.77
CA ASP A 164 -10.69 0.65 -7.09
C ASP A 164 -10.11 -0.39 -8.06
N ASP A 165 -10.15 -1.67 -7.70
CA ASP A 165 -9.60 -2.79 -8.49
C ASP A 165 -10.59 -3.38 -9.52
N GLY A 166 -11.79 -2.78 -9.64
CA GLY A 166 -12.87 -3.24 -10.51
C GLY A 166 -13.68 -4.42 -9.96
N GLN A 167 -13.33 -4.98 -8.79
CA GLN A 167 -14.02 -6.10 -8.16
C GLN A 167 -15.02 -5.64 -7.08
N PRO A 168 -16.11 -6.39 -6.85
CA PRO A 168 -17.06 -6.09 -5.78
C PRO A 168 -16.41 -6.00 -4.39
N GLY A 169 -16.24 -4.78 -3.88
CA GLY A 169 -15.65 -4.53 -2.57
C GLY A 169 -14.13 -4.32 -2.57
N GLY A 170 -13.50 -4.24 -3.74
CA GLY A 170 -12.09 -3.88 -3.90
C GLY A 170 -11.90 -2.37 -4.06
N SER A 171 -12.60 -1.59 -3.23
CA SER A 171 -12.41 -0.15 -3.13
C SER A 171 -11.74 0.24 -1.82
N ILE A 172 -10.82 1.20 -1.93
CA ILE A 172 -10.04 1.76 -0.83
C ILE A 172 -10.10 3.27 -0.93
N ARG A 173 -10.51 3.93 0.15
CA ARG A 173 -10.49 5.38 0.29
C ARG A 173 -9.41 5.81 1.28
N GLN A 174 -8.65 6.84 0.94
CA GLN A 174 -7.53 7.36 1.74
C GLN A 174 -7.59 8.88 1.90
N GLU A 175 -7.19 9.42 3.05
CA GLU A 175 -6.88 10.84 3.22
C GLU A 175 -5.36 11.04 3.27
N TRP A 176 -4.83 11.87 2.37
CA TRP A 176 -3.41 12.24 2.32
C TRP A 176 -3.22 13.70 2.71
N ARG A 177 -2.25 13.99 3.59
CA ARG A 177 -1.87 15.37 3.94
C ARG A 177 -0.41 15.62 3.58
N LYS A 178 -0.11 16.86 3.20
CA LYS A 178 1.26 17.28 2.86
C LYS A 178 2.17 17.13 4.08
N GLY A 179 3.37 16.58 3.86
CA GLY A 179 4.39 16.42 4.90
C GLY A 179 4.29 15.12 5.69
N LEU A 180 3.20 14.35 5.57
CA LEU A 180 3.09 13.04 6.21
C LEU A 180 3.69 11.93 5.33
N PRO A 181 4.27 10.89 5.94
CA PRO A 181 4.90 9.80 5.20
C PRO A 181 3.87 8.82 4.61
N TRP A 182 2.64 8.81 5.11
CA TRP A 182 1.58 7.90 4.68
C TRP A 182 0.21 8.58 4.79
N ALA A 183 -0.84 7.92 4.30
CA ALA A 183 -2.22 8.39 4.45
C ALA A 183 -2.56 8.57 5.94
N VAL A 184 -3.28 9.63 6.30
CA VAL A 184 -3.77 9.83 7.68
C VAL A 184 -4.67 8.67 8.09
N TRP A 185 -5.53 8.25 7.17
CA TRP A 185 -6.35 7.06 7.31
C TRP A 185 -6.61 6.43 5.95
N GLN A 186 -7.00 5.16 6.02
CA GLN A 186 -7.48 4.37 4.92
C GLN A 186 -8.68 3.55 5.37
N ILE A 187 -9.72 3.46 4.53
CA ILE A 187 -10.88 2.59 4.76
C ILE A 187 -11.12 1.78 3.49
N GLY A 188 -11.22 0.47 3.63
CA GLY A 188 -11.73 -0.43 2.62
C GLY A 188 -12.75 -1.38 3.22
N ARG A 189 -13.28 -2.31 2.41
CA ARG A 189 -14.33 -3.24 2.86
C ARG A 189 -13.92 -4.09 4.07
N ALA A 190 -12.69 -4.59 4.08
CA ALA A 190 -12.22 -5.55 5.08
C ALA A 190 -11.28 -4.95 6.14
N MET A 191 -10.85 -3.69 5.95
CA MET A 191 -9.77 -3.11 6.75
C MET A 191 -9.92 -1.60 6.91
N GLU A 192 -9.64 -1.12 8.12
CA GLU A 192 -9.42 0.28 8.44
C GLU A 192 -7.98 0.46 8.89
N VAL A 193 -7.34 1.55 8.49
CA VAL A 193 -5.95 1.84 8.83
C VAL A 193 -5.81 3.31 9.21
N ARG A 194 -4.98 3.62 10.19
CA ARG A 194 -4.65 4.97 10.61
C ARG A 194 -3.15 5.13 10.77
N LEU A 195 -2.61 6.26 10.33
CA LEU A 195 -1.25 6.68 10.71
C LEU A 195 -1.27 7.03 12.19
N VAL A 196 -0.34 6.46 12.96
CA VAL A 196 -0.22 6.67 14.40
C VAL A 196 1.21 7.05 14.74
N GLU A 197 1.39 7.77 15.85
CA GLU A 197 2.72 7.98 16.40
C GLU A 197 3.31 6.64 16.85
N PRO A 198 4.62 6.41 16.66
CA PRO A 198 5.29 5.25 17.23
C PRO A 198 5.19 5.31 18.77
N ALA A 199 5.02 4.16 19.42
CA ALA A 199 5.10 4.14 20.88
C ALA A 199 6.57 4.30 21.31
N PRO A 200 6.86 4.85 22.51
CA PRO A 200 8.24 5.08 22.97
C PRO A 200 9.15 3.83 22.96
N GLU A 201 8.56 2.64 23.10
CA GLU A 201 9.27 1.36 23.09
C GLU A 201 9.67 0.90 21.67
N GLU A 202 9.00 1.43 20.65
CA GLU A 202 9.16 1.06 19.24
C GLU A 202 10.19 1.94 18.52
N GLU A 203 10.56 3.09 19.10
CA GLU A 203 11.61 3.99 18.59
C GLU A 203 13.02 3.41 18.69
N ARG A 204 13.22 2.37 19.53
CA ARG A 204 14.54 1.82 19.87
C ARG A 204 14.94 0.55 19.10
N ARG A 205 14.12 0.08 18.15
CA ARG A 205 14.32 -1.18 17.39
C ARG A 205 14.21 -0.96 15.88
#